data_AF-N6YPL9-F1
#
_entry.id   AF-N6YPL9-F1
#
_cell.length_a   1.000
_cell.length_b   1.000
_cell.length_c   1.000
_cell.angle_alpha   90.00
_cell.angle_beta   90.00
_cell.angle_gamma   90.00
#
_symmetry.space_group_name_H-M   'P 1'
#
loop_
_entity.id
_entity.type
_entity.pdbx_description
1 polymer ?
#
loop_
_entity_poly.entity_id
_entity_poly.type
_entity_poly.pdbx_seq_one_letter_code
_entity_poly.pdbx_strand_id
1 'polypeptide(L)'
;MRVTMKSGLHCPYDGALLALREHLGQPWYSCNECEGAFLPLSMTPELLPVLEQVVEYSAAWPRSSLCCPQCGGMMHVAHHEGIEIDLCRDCRAVWLDEGELGAIHSARMREEMKEEAQTEGLSQGYDTLAGNKGSGFDVSDALDWLGEALGGLLSP
;
A
#
# COMPACT_ATOMS: atom_id res chain seq x y z
N MET A 1 -20.34 -4.63 -4.34
CA MET A 1 -20.78 -5.03 -2.98
C MET A 1 -20.10 -4.12 -1.97
N ARG A 2 -20.82 -3.55 -0.99
CA ARG A 2 -20.21 -2.69 0.04
C ARG A 2 -19.63 -3.59 1.13
N VAL A 3 -18.31 -3.64 1.26
CA VAL A 3 -17.64 -4.43 2.31
C VAL A 3 -17.71 -3.67 3.64
N THR A 4 -18.24 -4.29 4.69
CA THR A 4 -18.26 -3.72 6.05
C THR A 4 -17.01 -4.16 6.81
N MET A 5 -16.24 -3.21 7.35
CA MET A 5 -15.05 -3.52 8.15
C MET A 5 -15.41 -4.27 9.43
N LYS A 6 -14.64 -5.32 9.76
CA LYS A 6 -14.75 -6.01 11.04
C LYS A 6 -13.95 -5.25 12.10
N SER A 7 -14.41 -5.30 13.34
CA SER A 7 -13.63 -4.85 14.50
C SER A 7 -12.65 -5.95 14.95
N GLY A 8 -11.56 -5.54 15.60
CA GLY A 8 -10.60 -6.48 16.21
C GLY A 8 -9.87 -7.35 15.19
N LEU A 9 -9.31 -6.73 14.15
CA LEU A 9 -8.48 -7.43 13.17
C LEU A 9 -7.18 -7.93 13.82
N HIS A 10 -6.73 -9.11 13.42
CA HIS A 10 -5.49 -9.71 13.92
C HIS A 10 -4.46 -9.77 12.79
N CYS A 11 -3.21 -9.50 13.12
CA CYS A 11 -2.07 -9.59 12.23
C CYS A 11 -1.95 -11.02 11.68
N PRO A 12 -1.76 -11.20 10.37
CA PRO A 12 -1.65 -12.53 9.78
C PRO A 12 -0.29 -13.19 10.05
N TYR A 13 0.72 -12.43 10.47
CA TYR A 13 2.07 -12.92 10.76
C TYR A 13 2.23 -13.41 12.20
N ASP A 14 1.83 -12.59 13.18
CA ASP A 14 2.10 -12.84 14.61
C ASP A 14 0.81 -13.01 15.45
N GLY A 15 -0.37 -12.75 14.87
CA GLY A 15 -1.65 -12.84 15.56
C GLY A 15 -1.95 -11.68 16.53
N ALA A 16 -1.11 -10.64 16.62
CA ALA A 16 -1.38 -9.47 17.45
C ALA A 16 -2.58 -8.68 16.95
N LEU A 17 -3.24 -7.93 17.84
CA LEU A 17 -4.32 -7.03 17.45
C LEU A 17 -3.78 -5.87 16.62
N LEU A 18 -4.37 -5.66 15.44
CA LEU A 18 -4.02 -4.52 14.60
C LEU A 18 -4.63 -3.24 15.18
N ALA A 19 -3.79 -2.22 15.31
CA ALA A 19 -4.19 -0.90 15.74
C ALA A 19 -4.83 -0.14 14.58
N LEU A 20 -6.07 0.31 14.76
CA LEU A 20 -6.71 1.22 13.81
C LEU A 20 -5.96 2.55 13.78
N ARG A 21 -5.63 3.00 12.58
CA ARG A 21 -5.03 4.28 12.26
C ARG A 21 -5.90 4.96 11.21
N GLU A 22 -5.73 6.27 11.09
CA GLU A 22 -6.44 7.07 10.09
C GLU A 22 -5.50 8.11 9.52
N HIS A 23 -5.55 8.29 8.21
CA HIS A 23 -4.88 9.37 7.52
C HIS A 23 -5.84 9.96 6.48
N LEU A 24 -6.10 11.26 6.54
CA LEU A 24 -7.04 11.96 5.65
C LEU A 24 -8.44 11.31 5.56
N GLY A 25 -8.93 10.77 6.68
CA GLY A 25 -10.23 10.08 6.73
C GLY A 25 -10.23 8.67 6.16
N GLN A 26 -9.09 8.18 5.68
CA GLN A 26 -8.90 6.81 5.20
C GLN A 26 -8.39 5.92 6.35
N PRO A 27 -9.14 4.87 6.73
CA PRO A 27 -8.71 3.95 7.76
C PRO A 27 -7.67 2.97 7.20
N TRP A 28 -6.68 2.67 8.01
CA TRP A 28 -5.72 1.59 7.79
C TRP A 28 -5.37 0.99 9.15
N TYR A 29 -4.67 -0.14 9.17
CA TYR A 29 -4.34 -0.80 10.42
C TYR A 29 -2.87 -1.18 10.45
N SER A 30 -2.19 -0.91 11.55
CA SER A 30 -0.81 -1.35 11.78
C SER A 30 -0.71 -2.44 12.82
N CYS A 31 0.21 -3.37 12.61
CA CYS A 31 0.73 -4.21 13.67
C CYS A 31 1.81 -3.42 14.43
N ASN A 32 1.81 -3.45 15.76
CA ASN A 32 2.88 -2.83 16.55
C ASN A 32 4.03 -3.81 16.86
N GLU A 33 3.91 -5.07 16.46
CA GLU A 33 4.91 -6.12 16.74
C GLU A 33 5.77 -6.39 15.49
N CYS A 34 5.15 -6.65 14.34
CA CYS A 34 5.85 -6.87 13.06
C CYS A 34 5.87 -5.65 12.13
N GLU A 35 5.34 -4.51 12.59
CA GLU A 35 5.29 -3.23 11.85
C GLU A 35 4.55 -3.26 10.49
N GLY A 36 3.85 -4.36 10.18
CA GLY A 36 3.08 -4.49 8.94
C GLY A 36 1.80 -3.65 8.91
N ALA A 37 1.34 -3.34 7.70
CA ALA A 37 0.17 -2.54 7.41
C ALA A 37 -0.91 -3.34 6.67
N PHE A 38 -2.14 -3.19 7.12
CA PHE A 38 -3.34 -3.67 6.45
C PHE A 38 -4.13 -2.48 5.88
N LEU A 39 -4.27 -2.45 4.56
CA LEU A 39 -4.91 -1.37 3.82
C LEU A 39 -6.22 -1.88 3.21
N PRO A 40 -7.39 -1.48 3.76
CA PRO A 40 -8.68 -1.90 3.24
C PRO A 40 -9.05 -1.09 1.98
N LEU A 41 -8.40 -1.35 0.83
CA LEU A 41 -8.54 -0.52 -0.37
C LEU A 41 -9.97 -0.41 -0.93
N SER A 42 -10.87 -1.32 -0.55
CA SER A 42 -12.32 -1.16 -0.75
C SER A 42 -12.92 0.14 -0.20
N MET A 43 -12.21 0.82 0.71
CA MET A 43 -12.58 2.10 1.30
C MET A 43 -11.96 3.30 0.59
N THR A 44 -11.05 3.10 -0.37
CA THR A 44 -10.44 4.15 -1.20
C THR A 44 -11.21 4.27 -2.53
N PRO A 45 -12.17 5.21 -2.68
CA PRO A 45 -13.04 5.25 -3.86
C PRO A 45 -12.28 5.43 -5.17
N GLU A 46 -11.15 6.15 -5.13
CA GLU A 46 -10.30 6.47 -6.28
C GLU A 46 -9.68 5.21 -6.89
N LEU A 47 -9.44 4.19 -6.07
CA LEU A 47 -8.83 2.93 -6.49
C LEU A 47 -9.85 1.91 -7.00
N LEU A 48 -11.15 2.08 -6.70
CA LEU A 48 -12.17 1.08 -7.00
C LEU A 48 -12.18 0.60 -8.47
N PRO A 49 -12.06 1.46 -9.49
CA PRO A 49 -12.06 1.00 -10.89
C PRO A 49 -10.86 0.09 -11.21
N VAL A 50 -9.68 0.42 -10.70
CA VAL A 50 -8.44 -0.35 -10.93
C VAL A 50 -8.49 -1.65 -10.11
N LEU A 51 -8.96 -1.61 -8.87
CA LEU A 51 -9.04 -2.77 -7.98
C LEU A 51 -9.88 -3.89 -8.56
N GLU A 52 -11.01 -3.58 -9.20
CA GLU A 52 -11.85 -4.62 -9.80
C GLU A 52 -11.15 -5.34 -10.94
N GLN A 53 -10.38 -4.62 -11.75
CA GLN A 53 -9.58 -5.22 -12.81
C GLN A 53 -8.42 -6.05 -12.24
N VAL A 54 -7.72 -5.55 -11.22
CA VAL A 54 -6.65 -6.33 -10.56
C VAL A 54 -7.20 -7.61 -9.91
N VAL A 55 -8.37 -7.57 -9.28
CA VAL A 55 -8.99 -8.75 -8.67
C VAL A 55 -9.29 -9.84 -9.71
N GLU A 56 -9.65 -9.45 -10.93
CA GLU A 56 -9.82 -10.37 -12.05
C GLU A 56 -8.48 -10.99 -12.46
N TYR A 57 -7.46 -10.15 -12.71
CA TYR A 57 -6.12 -10.60 -13.14
C TYR A 57 -5.40 -11.46 -12.09
N SER A 58 -5.57 -11.13 -10.82
CA SER A 58 -4.94 -11.83 -9.70
C SER A 58 -5.42 -13.27 -9.53
N ALA A 59 -6.43 -13.73 -10.28
CA ALA A 59 -6.79 -15.14 -10.35
C ALA A 59 -5.63 -16.05 -10.80
N ALA A 60 -4.70 -15.51 -11.61
CA ALA A 60 -3.54 -16.24 -12.10
C ALA A 60 -2.29 -16.07 -11.22
N TRP A 61 -2.33 -15.21 -10.21
CA TRP A 61 -1.19 -14.97 -9.33
C TRP A 61 -0.96 -16.14 -8.37
N PRO A 62 0.29 -16.38 -7.94
CA PRO A 62 0.57 -17.35 -6.90
C PRO A 62 -0.19 -17.02 -5.62
N ARG A 63 -0.48 -18.05 -4.83
CA ARG A 63 -1.11 -17.88 -3.52
C ARG A 63 -0.07 -17.44 -2.51
N SER A 64 -0.44 -16.45 -1.71
CA SER A 64 0.30 -16.05 -0.53
C SER A 64 0.20 -17.11 0.56
N SER A 65 1.16 -17.08 1.49
CA SER A 65 1.07 -17.83 2.74
C SER A 65 0.13 -17.19 3.75
N LEU A 66 -0.32 -15.95 3.50
CA LEU A 66 -1.16 -15.18 4.40
C LEU A 66 -2.66 -15.38 4.18
N CYS A 67 -3.39 -15.33 5.28
CA CYS A 67 -4.84 -15.21 5.30
C CYS A 67 -5.22 -13.76 5.60
N CYS A 68 -6.21 -13.24 4.89
CA CYS A 68 -6.68 -11.88 5.06
C CYS A 68 -7.24 -11.64 6.47
N PRO A 69 -6.75 -10.64 7.23
CA PRO A 69 -7.26 -10.28 8.56
C PRO A 69 -8.76 -9.98 8.59
N GLN A 70 -9.29 -9.43 7.50
CA GLN A 70 -10.68 -8.99 7.41
C GLN A 70 -11.65 -10.14 7.09
N CYS A 71 -11.38 -10.97 6.08
CA CYS A 71 -12.33 -12.01 5.66
C CYS A 71 -11.87 -13.44 5.96
N GLY A 72 -10.59 -13.66 6.28
CA GLY A 72 -9.97 -14.99 6.41
C GLY A 72 -9.67 -15.66 5.07
N GLY A 73 -9.97 -15.00 3.94
CA GLY A 73 -9.68 -15.50 2.61
C GLY A 73 -8.19 -15.52 2.31
N MET A 74 -7.78 -16.49 1.49
CA MET A 74 -6.39 -16.66 1.05
C MET A 74 -5.95 -15.48 0.16
N MET A 75 -4.80 -14.89 0.49
CA MET A 75 -4.26 -13.77 -0.28
C MET A 75 -3.47 -14.27 -1.49
N HIS A 76 -3.32 -13.42 -2.49
CA HIS A 76 -2.54 -13.71 -3.70
C HIS A 76 -1.41 -12.70 -3.79
N VAL A 77 -0.25 -13.18 -4.23
CA VAL A 77 0.97 -12.39 -4.22
C VAL A 77 1.33 -11.91 -5.63
N ALA A 78 1.56 -10.61 -5.76
CA ALA A 78 2.19 -10.02 -6.94
C ALA A 78 3.51 -9.37 -6.56
N HIS A 79 4.39 -9.21 -7.54
CA HIS A 79 5.61 -8.41 -7.38
C HIS A 79 5.55 -7.26 -8.38
N HIS A 80 5.64 -6.03 -7.87
CA HIS A 80 5.71 -4.83 -8.69
C HIS A 80 6.95 -4.04 -8.30
N GLU A 81 7.86 -3.82 -9.26
CA GLU A 81 9.13 -3.11 -9.03
C GLU A 81 9.99 -3.67 -7.86
N GLY A 82 9.88 -4.98 -7.61
CA GLY A 82 10.59 -5.65 -6.52
C GLY A 82 9.92 -5.51 -5.15
N ILE A 83 8.75 -4.91 -5.08
CA ILE A 83 7.88 -4.87 -3.89
C ILE A 83 6.85 -5.98 -4.02
N GLU A 84 6.76 -6.81 -2.98
CA GLU A 84 5.74 -7.84 -2.86
C GLU A 84 4.42 -7.20 -2.39
N ILE A 85 3.31 -7.62 -2.98
CA ILE A 85 1.97 -7.11 -2.69
C ILE A 85 1.06 -8.31 -2.44
N ASP A 86 0.62 -8.47 -1.19
CA ASP A 86 -0.39 -9.43 -0.80
C ASP A 86 -1.78 -8.83 -0.98
N LEU A 87 -2.53 -9.34 -1.96
CA LEU A 87 -3.89 -8.89 -2.26
C LEU A 87 -4.93 -9.94 -1.86
N CYS A 88 -5.91 -9.51 -1.06
CA CYS A 88 -7.13 -10.28 -0.83
C CYS A 88 -8.17 -9.98 -1.92
N ARG A 89 -8.54 -11.00 -2.69
CA ARG A 89 -9.51 -10.88 -3.79
C ARG A 89 -10.97 -10.73 -3.32
N ASP A 90 -11.28 -11.23 -2.12
CA ASP A 90 -12.65 -11.21 -1.58
C ASP A 90 -13.04 -9.83 -1.04
N CYS A 91 -12.15 -9.21 -0.26
CA CYS A 91 -12.43 -7.92 0.37
C CYS A 91 -11.60 -6.76 -0.19
N ARG A 92 -10.75 -7.02 -1.20
CA ARG A 92 -9.94 -6.01 -1.90
C ARG A 92 -8.99 -5.27 -0.96
N ALA A 93 -8.53 -5.95 0.08
CA ALA A 93 -7.57 -5.40 1.02
C ALA A 93 -6.16 -5.87 0.68
N VAL A 94 -5.20 -5.02 0.97
CA VAL A 94 -3.77 -5.31 0.79
C VAL A 94 -3.12 -5.45 2.16
N TRP A 95 -2.18 -6.38 2.25
CA TRP A 95 -1.23 -6.44 3.36
C TRP A 95 0.16 -6.04 2.83
N LEU A 96 0.88 -5.27 3.63
CA LEU A 96 2.28 -4.93 3.41
C LEU A 96 3.07 -5.18 4.69
N ASP A 97 4.23 -5.81 4.62
CA ASP A 97 5.16 -5.93 5.75
C ASP A 97 6.07 -4.70 5.92
N GLU A 98 6.86 -4.67 7.00
CA GLU A 98 7.78 -3.55 7.28
C GLU A 98 8.77 -3.29 6.12
N GLY A 99 9.29 -4.36 5.52
CA GLY A 99 10.28 -4.28 4.45
C GLY A 99 9.68 -3.73 3.16
N GLU A 100 8.45 -4.14 2.82
CA GLU A 100 7.69 -3.66 1.68
C GLU A 100 7.34 -2.18 1.84
N LEU A 101 6.90 -1.74 3.02
CA LEU A 101 6.64 -0.33 3.32
C LEU A 101 7.92 0.51 3.15
N GLY A 102 9.05 0.03 3.68
CA GLY A 102 10.35 0.68 3.50
C GLY A 102 10.78 0.76 2.03
N ALA A 103 10.48 -0.28 1.24
CA ALA A 103 10.78 -0.32 -0.19
C ALA A 103 9.90 0.65 -1.00
N ILE A 104 8.61 0.79 -0.66
CA ILE A 104 7.70 1.78 -1.26
C ILE A 104 8.22 3.20 -1.02
N HIS A 105 8.57 3.53 0.23
CA HIS A 105 9.13 4.84 0.55
C HIS A 105 10.41 5.12 -0.25
N SER A 106 11.28 4.10 -0.35
CA SER A 106 12.52 4.19 -1.14
C SER A 106 12.27 4.29 -2.64
N ALA A 107 11.18 3.72 -3.16
CA ALA A 107 10.79 3.88 -4.56
C ALA A 107 10.33 5.31 -4.84
N ARG A 108 9.46 5.87 -3.99
CA ARG A 108 8.95 7.24 -4.14
C ARG A 108 10.07 8.29 -4.12
N MET A 109 10.99 8.18 -3.16
CA MET A 109 12.16 9.07 -3.07
C MET A 109 13.03 9.02 -4.33
N ARG A 110 13.17 7.84 -4.96
CA ARG A 110 13.93 7.71 -6.21
C ARG A 110 13.23 8.37 -7.39
N GLU A 111 11.91 8.31 -7.48
CA GLU A 111 11.15 8.98 -8.53
C GLU A 111 11.19 10.51 -8.36
N GLU A 112 11.02 11.02 -7.14
CA GLU A 112 11.15 12.46 -6.83
C GLU A 112 12.52 13.00 -7.27
N MET A 113 13.61 12.31 -6.92
CA MET A 113 14.97 12.68 -7.35
C MET A 113 15.15 12.67 -8.87
N LYS A 114 14.48 11.76 -9.60
CA LYS A 114 14.53 11.72 -11.07
C LYS A 114 13.77 12.88 -11.71
N GLU A 115 12.65 13.29 -11.12
CA GLU A 115 11.85 14.42 -11.61
C GLU A 115 12.56 15.76 -11.35
N GLU A 116 13.20 15.92 -10.20
CA GLU A 116 14.05 17.08 -9.88
C GLU A 116 15.22 17.20 -10.86
N ALA A 117 15.94 16.09 -11.12
CA ALA A 117 17.05 16.08 -12.08
C ALA A 117 16.60 16.42 -13.52
N GLN A 118 15.32 16.22 -13.87
CA GLN A 118 14.77 16.56 -15.17
C GLN A 118 14.26 18.01 -15.24
N THR A 119 13.86 18.60 -14.11
CA THR A 119 13.37 19.98 -14.02
C THR A 119 14.51 21.01 -13.85
N GLU A 120 15.67 20.59 -13.34
CA GLU A 120 16.89 21.43 -13.22
C GLU A 120 17.55 21.84 -14.56
N GLY A 121 16.97 21.47 -15.70
CA GLY A 121 17.30 22.02 -17.01
C GLY A 121 16.79 23.46 -17.26
N LEU A 122 15.92 24.02 -16.41
CA LEU A 122 15.50 25.43 -16.46
C LEU A 122 15.69 26.12 -15.10
N SER A 123 16.60 27.09 -15.11
CA SER A 123 17.17 27.78 -13.95
C SER A 123 16.20 28.70 -13.16
N GLN A 124 16.24 28.63 -11.82
CA GLN A 124 16.68 29.72 -10.89
C GLN A 124 16.05 29.59 -9.50
N GLY A 125 16.89 29.30 -8.51
CA GLY A 125 16.90 29.86 -7.15
C GLY A 125 15.60 29.90 -6.34
N TYR A 126 15.50 29.03 -5.34
CA TYR A 126 14.81 29.36 -4.09
C TYR A 126 15.60 28.83 -2.89
N ASP A 127 15.86 29.72 -1.94
CA ASP A 127 16.50 29.44 -0.67
C ASP A 127 15.71 28.40 0.13
N THR A 128 16.32 27.26 0.42
CA THR A 128 15.70 26.24 1.27
C THR A 128 15.85 26.63 2.74
N LEU A 129 14.79 27.22 3.30
CA LEU A 129 14.59 27.20 4.74
C LEU A 129 14.03 25.84 5.16
N ALA A 130 14.69 25.29 6.19
CA ALA A 130 14.44 24.03 6.85
C ALA A 130 12.96 23.70 7.10
N GLY A 131 12.60 22.44 6.83
CA GLY A 131 11.26 21.90 7.10
C GLY A 131 11.31 20.42 7.47
N ASN A 132 11.55 20.16 8.76
CA ASN A 132 11.07 19.03 9.56
C ASN A 132 11.29 17.58 9.06
N LYS A 133 12.32 16.92 9.63
CA LYS A 133 12.47 15.46 9.59
C LYS A 133 11.40 14.81 10.48
N GLY A 134 10.28 14.42 9.89
CA GLY A 134 9.43 13.37 10.43
C GLY A 134 9.91 12.03 9.87
N SER A 135 10.69 11.27 10.63
CA SER A 135 11.13 9.91 10.32
C SER A 135 9.99 8.90 10.51
N GLY A 136 8.87 9.10 9.79
CA GLY A 136 7.70 8.25 9.87
C GLY A 136 7.15 8.02 8.47
N PHE A 137 7.05 6.75 8.09
CA PHE A 137 6.37 6.32 6.88
C PHE A 137 4.91 6.84 6.89
N ASP A 138 4.54 7.66 5.90
CA ASP A 138 3.16 8.11 5.71
C ASP A 138 2.40 7.08 4.86
N VAL A 139 1.26 6.60 5.35
CA VAL A 139 0.45 5.63 4.62
C VAL A 139 -0.19 6.21 3.35
N SER A 140 -0.35 7.54 3.27
CA SER A 140 -0.87 8.18 2.04
C SER A 140 0.05 7.91 0.86
N ASP A 141 1.37 8.04 1.06
CA ASP A 141 2.38 7.69 0.06
C ASP A 141 2.25 6.22 -0.37
N ALA A 142 1.93 5.33 0.57
CA ALA A 142 1.69 3.92 0.30
C ALA A 142 0.45 3.69 -0.58
N LEU A 143 -0.64 4.40 -0.30
CA LEU A 143 -1.89 4.28 -1.04
C LEU A 143 -1.80 4.87 -2.45
N ASP A 144 -1.14 6.02 -2.59
CA ASP A 144 -0.89 6.66 -3.87
C ASP A 144 -0.03 5.76 -4.75
N TRP A 145 1.10 5.28 -4.20
CA TRP A 145 1.97 4.33 -4.88
C TRP A 145 1.23 3.04 -5.24
N LEU A 146 0.45 2.48 -4.32
CA LEU A 146 -0.35 1.27 -4.61
C LEU A 146 -1.32 1.53 -5.76
N GLY A 147 -1.94 2.71 -5.85
CA GLY A 147 -2.82 3.04 -6.97
C GLY A 147 -2.11 2.97 -8.32
N GLU A 148 -0.92 3.53 -8.41
CA GLU A 148 -0.07 3.51 -9.60
C GLU A 148 0.43 2.09 -9.91
N ALA A 149 0.97 1.40 -8.90
CA ALA A 149 1.50 0.05 -9.00
C ALA A 149 0.44 -0.95 -9.47
N LEU A 150 -0.76 -0.89 -8.89
CA LEU A 150 -1.91 -1.70 -9.29
C LEU A 150 -2.33 -1.42 -10.73
N GLY A 151 -2.23 -0.18 -11.20
CA GLY A 151 -2.42 0.16 -12.62
C GLY A 151 -1.34 -0.45 -13.52
N GLY A 152 -0.08 -0.40 -13.10
CA GLY A 152 1.06 -1.01 -13.81
C GLY A 152 0.93 -2.52 -13.95
N LEU A 153 0.40 -3.22 -12.94
CA LEU A 153 0.16 -4.67 -12.96
C LEU A 153 -0.86 -5.13 -14.02
N LEU A 154 -1.65 -4.21 -14.56
CA LEU A 154 -2.65 -4.48 -15.60
C LEU A 154 -2.15 -4.18 -17.01
N SER A 155 -0.96 -3.57 -17.12
CA SER A 155 -0.35 -3.26 -18.42
C SER A 155 0.35 -4.51 -18.97
N PRO A 156 0.09 -4.90 -20.24
CA PRO A 156 0.68 -6.09 -20.86
C PRO A 156 2.18 -5.97 -21.16
#